data_AF-A0A0D8XWC2-F1
#
_entry.id   AF-A0A0D8XWC2-F1
#
_cell.length_a   1.000
_cell.length_b   1.000
_cell.length_c   1.000
_cell.angle_alpha   90.00
_cell.angle_beta   90.00
_cell.angle_gamma   90.00
#
_symmetry.space_group_name_H-M   'P 1'
#
loop_
_entity.id
_entity.type
_entity.pdbx_description
1 polymer ?
#
loop_
_entity_poly.entity_id
_entity_poly.type
_entity_poly.pdbx_seq_one_letter_code
_entity_poly.pdbx_strand_id
1 'polypeptide(L)'
;MDSRMMFFPENMLMSRILCHITPRQFIARRLIANSSIHRAEMKTPIQQWGWAYLQRQKALGRPISPHLTVYQPQLTWMVSGLHRVTGCVMAGVLLFGGVGFATLPFNFTEFVEYIRSWHIPAFVIAFPIIFHTLNGIRFIGFDLAKGLENTKAGMNNYVENTPDFEEPRLAVEGFVVCRLLYIVPPRKVAHIFERRHRIELHDFADELLENENLTFSRYCEIVDEFGRTADEMENGMSYGRLAGLISFGGLVAARLYACNLRREVQQIATYTSKFIDKRIRLTWVEDERSWKNFMLIGGDIVRRDAVQREAAERRRSSRRWSLIGIGAAALFGVGAIIGTRVLLGAK
;
A
#
# COMPACT_ATOMS: atom_id res chain seq x y z
N MET A 1 -57.19 6.93 61.57
CA MET A 1 -55.73 6.94 61.31
C MET A 1 -55.21 5.55 61.55
N ASP A 2 -54.73 4.93 60.47
CA ASP A 2 -53.48 4.16 60.38
C ASP A 2 -53.33 2.72 60.91
N SER A 3 -52.69 1.91 60.03
CA SER A 3 -51.83 0.71 60.17
C SER A 3 -52.38 -0.59 60.82
N ARG A 4 -52.48 -1.76 60.14
CA ARG A 4 -51.52 -2.69 59.45
C ARG A 4 -50.50 -3.43 60.35
N MET A 5 -50.59 -4.78 60.34
CA MET A 5 -49.53 -5.85 60.27
C MET A 5 -50.16 -7.16 60.80
N MET A 6 -50.42 -8.25 60.06
CA MET A 6 -49.67 -9.11 59.13
C MET A 6 -48.59 -9.98 59.80
N PHE A 7 -48.82 -11.30 59.81
CA PHE A 7 -47.94 -12.34 60.36
C PHE A 7 -47.76 -13.49 59.34
N PHE A 8 -46.50 -13.94 59.22
CA PHE A 8 -45.93 -15.22 58.70
C PHE A 8 -45.99 -15.56 57.18
N PRO A 9 -45.12 -16.45 56.65
CA PRO A 9 -43.74 -16.86 57.04
C PRO A 9 -42.72 -16.98 55.86
N GLU A 10 -41.46 -17.27 56.22
CA GLU A 10 -40.20 -17.29 55.45
C GLU A 10 -39.91 -18.51 54.56
N ASN A 11 -40.61 -18.75 53.44
CA ASN A 11 -40.24 -19.89 52.59
C ASN A 11 -40.48 -19.64 51.10
N MET A 12 -39.56 -18.99 50.37
CA MET A 12 -39.33 -19.12 48.90
C MET A 12 -38.56 -17.90 48.37
N LEU A 13 -37.23 -17.92 48.40
CA LEU A 13 -36.42 -16.93 47.66
C LEU A 13 -35.06 -17.50 47.21
N MET A 14 -35.06 -18.72 46.68
CA MET A 14 -33.91 -19.32 45.99
C MET A 14 -34.34 -19.97 44.66
N SER A 15 -34.88 -19.16 43.74
CA SER A 15 -35.00 -19.54 42.32
C SER A 15 -35.46 -18.34 41.47
N ARG A 16 -34.65 -17.29 41.35
CA ARG A 16 -34.91 -16.19 40.38
C ARG A 16 -33.68 -15.68 39.63
N ILE A 17 -32.70 -16.55 39.37
CA ILE A 17 -31.71 -16.33 38.30
C ILE A 17 -31.47 -17.65 37.57
N LEU A 18 -32.54 -18.28 37.09
CA LEU A 18 -32.44 -19.28 36.03
C LEU A 18 -33.00 -18.65 34.76
N CYS A 19 -32.08 -18.39 33.84
CA CYS A 19 -32.30 -17.99 32.47
C CYS A 19 -33.55 -18.69 31.91
N HIS A 20 -34.55 -17.91 31.48
CA HIS A 20 -35.61 -18.39 30.60
C HIS A 20 -34.98 -18.85 29.28
N ILE A 21 -34.48 -20.08 29.24
CA ILE A 21 -34.13 -20.77 28.00
C ILE A 21 -35.46 -21.13 27.34
N THR A 22 -35.92 -20.23 26.48
CA THR A 22 -37.12 -20.46 25.69
C THR A 22 -36.91 -21.67 24.74
N PRO A 23 -37.95 -22.48 24.46
CA PRO A 23 -37.86 -23.64 23.54
C PRO A 23 -37.37 -23.28 22.13
N ARG A 24 -37.32 -21.99 21.79
CA ARG A 24 -36.86 -21.45 20.51
C ARG A 24 -35.36 -21.66 20.26
N GLN A 25 -34.55 -21.91 21.30
CA GLN A 25 -33.10 -22.14 21.16
C GLN A 25 -32.74 -23.59 20.79
N PHE A 26 -33.62 -24.57 21.06
CA PHE A 26 -33.39 -25.97 20.67
C PHE A 26 -33.64 -26.21 19.17
N ILE A 27 -34.59 -25.50 18.56
CA ILE A 27 -34.85 -25.57 17.11
C ILE A 27 -33.69 -24.95 16.32
N ALA A 28 -33.07 -23.88 16.84
CA ALA A 28 -31.88 -23.29 16.21
C ALA A 28 -30.67 -24.23 16.19
N ARG A 29 -30.46 -25.04 17.25
CA ARG A 29 -29.37 -26.04 17.27
C ARG A 29 -29.55 -27.16 16.24
N ARG A 30 -30.78 -27.60 15.97
CA ARG A 30 -31.05 -28.67 15.00
C ARG A 30 -30.87 -28.21 13.54
N LEU A 31 -31.14 -26.94 13.26
CA LEU A 31 -30.91 -26.33 11.94
C LEU A 31 -29.44 -25.99 11.68
N ILE A 32 -28.66 -25.65 12.71
CA ILE A 32 -27.21 -25.41 12.61
C ILE A 32 -26.41 -26.73 12.54
N ALA A 33 -26.89 -27.79 13.18
CA ALA A 33 -26.27 -29.12 13.10
C ALA A 33 -26.41 -29.77 11.70
N ASN A 34 -27.54 -29.56 11.00
CA ASN A 34 -27.72 -30.15 9.67
C ASN A 34 -27.05 -29.36 8.52
N SER A 35 -26.71 -28.09 8.73
CA SER A 35 -26.03 -27.27 7.71
C SER A 35 -24.50 -27.46 7.67
N SER A 36 -23.93 -28.07 8.71
CA SER A 36 -22.48 -28.29 8.81
C SER A 36 -22.00 -29.62 8.24
N ILE A 37 -22.90 -30.57 7.95
CA ILE A 37 -22.53 -31.91 7.47
C ILE A 37 -22.51 -32.02 5.92
N HIS A 38 -23.10 -31.06 5.18
CA HIS A 38 -23.15 -31.09 3.71
C HIS A 38 -22.28 -30.07 2.97
N ARG A 39 -21.43 -29.29 3.66
CA ARG A 39 -20.40 -28.49 2.97
C ARG A 39 -19.09 -29.28 2.78
N ALA A 40 -19.21 -30.58 2.58
CA ALA A 40 -18.13 -31.43 2.12
C ALA A 40 -17.77 -31.06 0.67
N GLU A 41 -16.64 -30.39 0.53
CA GLU A 41 -15.67 -30.60 -0.54
C GLU A 41 -16.04 -30.26 -2.00
N MET A 42 -16.97 -29.34 -2.27
CA MET A 42 -16.96 -28.69 -3.59
C MET A 42 -16.00 -27.51 -3.58
N LYS A 43 -14.73 -27.80 -3.82
CA LYS A 43 -13.75 -26.77 -4.24
C LYS A 43 -14.36 -26.03 -5.43
N THR A 44 -14.36 -24.70 -5.43
CA THR A 44 -14.73 -23.92 -6.62
C THR A 44 -13.84 -24.32 -7.80
N PRO A 45 -14.24 -24.10 -9.07
CA PRO A 45 -13.42 -24.49 -10.22
C PRO A 45 -11.97 -23.98 -10.13
N ILE A 46 -11.76 -22.77 -9.60
CA ILE A 46 -10.42 -22.21 -9.36
C ILE A 46 -9.65 -22.94 -8.23
N GLN A 47 -10.34 -23.37 -7.17
CA GLN A 47 -9.75 -24.15 -6.08
C GLN A 47 -9.41 -25.58 -6.53
N GLN A 48 -10.24 -26.20 -7.38
CA GLN A 48 -9.96 -27.52 -7.96
C GLN A 48 -8.72 -27.46 -8.84
N TRP A 49 -8.66 -26.47 -9.73
CA TRP A 49 -7.51 -26.24 -10.60
C TRP A 49 -6.23 -25.98 -9.80
N GLY A 50 -6.29 -25.09 -8.80
CA GLY A 50 -5.15 -24.79 -7.93
C GLY A 50 -4.66 -26.03 -7.18
N TRP A 51 -5.58 -26.87 -6.67
CA TRP A 51 -5.23 -28.12 -6.01
C TRP A 51 -4.54 -29.12 -6.97
N ALA A 52 -5.07 -29.28 -8.19
CA ALA A 52 -4.45 -30.15 -9.20
C ALA A 52 -3.05 -29.67 -9.62
N TYR A 53 -2.88 -28.35 -9.77
CA TYR A 53 -1.58 -27.73 -10.03
C TYR A 53 -0.57 -28.04 -8.91
N LEU A 54 -0.97 -27.84 -7.64
CA LEU A 54 -0.13 -28.13 -6.48
C LEU A 54 0.30 -29.60 -6.41
N GLN A 55 -0.63 -30.53 -6.65
CA GLN A 55 -0.32 -31.97 -6.68
C GLN A 55 0.68 -32.31 -7.80
N ARG A 56 0.55 -31.68 -8.97
CA ARG A 56 1.51 -31.83 -10.07
C ARG A 56 2.90 -31.30 -9.69
N GLN A 57 2.99 -30.12 -9.05
CA GLN A 57 4.28 -29.58 -8.59
C GLN A 57 4.92 -30.47 -7.51
N LYS A 58 4.11 -31.02 -6.60
CA LYS A 58 4.55 -31.99 -5.58
C LYS A 58 5.11 -33.27 -6.20
N ALA A 59 4.41 -33.83 -7.20
CA ALA A 59 4.88 -34.99 -7.94
C ALA A 59 6.21 -34.73 -8.69
N LEU A 60 6.43 -33.49 -9.11
CA LEU A 60 7.68 -33.02 -9.73
C LEU A 60 8.79 -32.68 -8.71
N GLY A 61 8.57 -32.87 -7.41
CA GLY A 61 9.55 -32.56 -6.36
C GLY A 61 9.83 -31.07 -6.18
N ARG A 62 8.99 -30.18 -6.71
CA ARG A 62 9.17 -28.73 -6.57
C ARG A 62 8.67 -28.26 -5.20
N PRO A 63 9.39 -27.36 -4.51
CA PRO A 63 8.93 -26.83 -3.23
C PRO A 63 7.61 -26.07 -3.41
N ILE A 64 6.60 -26.46 -2.63
CA ILE A 64 5.21 -25.99 -2.73
C ILE A 64 5.05 -24.53 -2.26
N SER A 65 6.02 -24.02 -1.51
CA SER A 65 6.15 -22.62 -1.15
C SER A 65 7.62 -22.30 -0.86
N PRO A 66 8.03 -21.04 -0.98
CA PRO A 66 9.33 -20.62 -0.46
C PRO A 66 9.38 -20.92 1.04
N HIS A 67 10.32 -21.77 1.45
CA HIS A 67 10.63 -21.97 2.86
C HIS A 67 11.06 -20.64 3.51
N LEU A 68 10.72 -20.47 4.79
CA LEU A 68 10.87 -19.22 5.54
C LEU A 68 12.31 -18.65 5.50
N THR A 69 13.30 -19.51 5.33
CA THR A 69 14.72 -19.16 5.24
C THR A 69 15.10 -18.38 3.99
N VAL A 70 14.28 -18.38 2.93
CA VAL A 70 14.52 -17.58 1.71
C VAL A 70 14.06 -16.14 1.89
N TYR A 71 13.17 -15.88 2.84
CA TYR A 71 12.70 -14.53 3.12
C TYR A 71 13.72 -13.79 3.99
N GLN A 72 14.16 -12.62 3.51
CA GLN A 72 14.92 -11.72 4.36
C GLN A 72 14.03 -11.17 5.48
N PRO A 73 14.48 -11.23 6.74
CA PRO A 73 13.71 -10.70 7.85
C PRO A 73 13.57 -9.18 7.76
N GLN A 74 12.33 -8.72 7.64
CA GLN A 74 11.96 -7.31 7.62
C GLN A 74 11.43 -6.95 9.00
N LEU A 75 11.85 -5.80 9.51
CA LEU A 75 11.48 -5.32 10.83
C LEU A 75 9.95 -5.24 11.03
N THR A 76 9.19 -4.98 9.98
CA THR A 76 7.73 -4.89 10.00
C THR A 76 7.06 -6.21 10.38
N TRP A 77 7.43 -7.32 9.73
CA TRP A 77 6.84 -8.62 10.03
C TRP A 77 7.41 -9.23 11.32
N MET A 78 8.67 -8.95 11.65
CA MET A 78 9.26 -9.37 12.93
C MET A 78 8.53 -8.73 14.12
N VAL A 79 8.32 -7.40 14.07
CA VAL A 79 7.61 -6.69 15.14
C VAL A 79 6.14 -7.13 15.20
N SER A 80 5.49 -7.38 14.06
CA SER A 80 4.14 -7.97 14.03
C SER A 80 4.10 -9.35 14.66
N GLY A 81 5.07 -10.21 14.37
CA GLY A 81 5.20 -11.53 15.00
C GLY A 81 5.38 -11.43 16.52
N LEU A 82 6.28 -10.56 16.97
CA LEU A 82 6.51 -10.33 18.40
C LEU A 82 5.26 -9.79 19.11
N HIS A 83 4.51 -8.89 18.47
CA HIS A 83 3.23 -8.37 18.99
C HIS A 83 2.19 -9.49 19.18
N ARG A 84 2.09 -10.42 18.24
CA ARG A 84 1.20 -11.58 18.35
C ARG A 84 1.63 -12.53 19.47
N VAL A 85 2.91 -12.90 19.51
CA VAL A 85 3.44 -13.83 20.53
C VAL A 85 3.25 -13.24 21.94
N THR A 86 3.67 -11.99 22.16
CA THR A 86 3.50 -11.30 23.44
C THR A 86 2.02 -11.10 23.79
N GLY A 87 1.15 -10.86 22.81
CA GLY A 87 -0.30 -10.80 23.01
C GLY A 87 -0.89 -12.13 23.46
N CYS A 88 -0.49 -13.25 22.85
CA CYS A 88 -0.91 -14.60 23.27
C CYS A 88 -0.43 -14.92 24.69
N VAL A 89 0.81 -14.55 25.03
CA VAL A 89 1.35 -14.72 26.39
C VAL A 89 0.55 -13.90 27.40
N MET A 90 0.31 -12.61 27.14
CA MET A 90 -0.51 -11.77 28.02
C MET A 90 -1.92 -12.32 28.19
N ALA A 91 -2.58 -12.73 27.10
CA ALA A 91 -3.91 -13.32 27.14
C ALA A 91 -3.93 -14.61 27.96
N GLY A 92 -2.91 -15.47 27.80
CA GLY A 92 -2.76 -16.68 28.59
C GLY A 92 -2.58 -16.36 30.08
N VAL A 93 -1.69 -15.44 30.43
CA VAL A 93 -1.44 -15.03 31.83
C VAL A 93 -2.71 -14.47 32.47
N LEU A 94 -3.45 -13.60 31.77
CA LEU A 94 -4.70 -13.04 32.29
C LEU A 94 -5.80 -14.10 32.42
N LEU A 95 -5.89 -15.02 31.46
CA LEU A 95 -6.88 -16.11 31.50
C LEU A 95 -6.59 -17.08 32.66
N PHE A 96 -5.38 -17.63 32.73
CA PHE A 96 -5.02 -18.60 33.77
C PHE A 96 -4.91 -17.94 35.14
N GLY A 97 -4.36 -16.72 35.22
CA GLY A 97 -4.30 -15.95 36.45
C GLY A 97 -5.69 -15.57 36.96
N GLY A 98 -6.59 -15.13 36.07
CA GLY A 98 -7.97 -14.79 36.42
C GLY A 98 -8.79 -16.00 36.84
N VAL A 99 -8.68 -17.13 36.12
CA VAL A 99 -9.32 -18.39 36.53
C VAL A 99 -8.75 -18.90 37.85
N GLY A 100 -7.43 -18.83 38.04
CA GLY A 100 -6.78 -19.18 39.29
C GLY A 100 -7.28 -18.34 40.46
N PHE A 101 -7.35 -17.01 40.29
CA PHE A 101 -7.89 -16.11 41.31
C PHE A 101 -9.37 -16.39 41.63
N ALA A 102 -10.17 -16.77 40.63
CA ALA A 102 -11.60 -17.05 40.82
C ALA A 102 -11.88 -18.43 41.45
N THR A 103 -10.96 -19.38 41.34
CA THR A 103 -11.18 -20.79 41.75
C THR A 103 -10.40 -21.20 42.99
N LEU A 104 -9.25 -20.56 43.25
CA LEU A 104 -8.44 -20.82 44.43
C LEU A 104 -8.97 -20.02 45.63
N PRO A 105 -8.83 -20.55 46.85
CA PRO A 105 -9.30 -19.89 48.07
C PRO A 105 -8.34 -18.77 48.53
N PHE A 106 -7.89 -17.92 47.60
CA PHE A 106 -6.99 -16.80 47.90
C PHE A 106 -7.76 -15.48 47.98
N ASN A 107 -7.44 -14.67 48.99
CA ASN A 107 -7.84 -13.27 49.00
C ASN A 107 -6.94 -12.44 48.06
N PHE A 108 -7.38 -11.25 47.64
CA PHE A 108 -6.61 -10.38 46.73
C PHE A 108 -5.17 -10.14 47.23
N THR A 109 -5.00 -9.86 48.51
CA THR A 109 -3.69 -9.64 49.12
C THR A 109 -2.80 -10.88 49.06
N GLU A 110 -3.34 -12.06 49.35
CA GLU A 110 -2.60 -13.33 49.30
C GLU A 110 -2.19 -13.68 47.87
N PHE A 111 -3.05 -13.40 46.88
CA PHE A 111 -2.75 -13.61 45.48
C PHE A 111 -1.62 -12.69 44.98
N VAL A 112 -1.61 -11.42 45.41
CA VAL A 112 -0.53 -10.48 45.08
C VAL A 112 0.79 -10.90 45.73
N GLU A 113 0.79 -11.33 47.00
CA GLU A 113 1.99 -11.85 47.66
C GLU A 113 2.49 -13.15 47.02
N TYR A 114 1.58 -14.02 46.57
CA TYR A 114 1.93 -15.22 45.81
C TYR A 114 2.67 -14.88 44.50
N ILE A 115 2.18 -13.91 43.73
CA ILE A 115 2.88 -13.44 42.52
C ILE A 115 4.23 -12.80 42.90
N ARG A 116 4.28 -12.02 43.97
CA ARG A 116 5.53 -11.39 44.45
C ARG A 116 6.59 -12.44 44.83
N SER A 117 6.16 -13.59 45.37
CA SER A 117 7.04 -14.70 45.76
C SER A 117 7.79 -15.33 44.57
N TRP A 118 7.35 -15.09 43.33
CA TRP A 118 8.04 -15.57 42.13
C TRP A 118 9.28 -14.72 41.79
N HIS A 119 9.50 -13.61 42.50
CA HIS A 119 10.64 -12.70 42.33
C HIS A 119 10.84 -12.26 40.86
N ILE A 120 9.73 -12.12 40.12
CA ILE A 120 9.77 -11.72 38.72
C ILE A 120 10.18 -10.25 38.63
N PRO A 121 11.20 -9.90 37.83
CA PRO A 121 11.59 -8.51 37.65
C PRO A 121 10.45 -7.72 37.02
N ALA A 122 10.17 -6.53 37.54
CA ALA A 122 9.05 -5.68 37.10
C ALA A 122 9.04 -5.41 35.59
N PHE A 123 10.22 -5.39 34.95
CA PHE A 123 10.35 -5.25 33.50
C PHE A 123 9.62 -6.35 32.71
N VAL A 124 9.57 -7.59 33.19
CA VAL A 124 8.90 -8.71 32.47
C VAL A 124 7.39 -8.49 32.39
N ILE A 125 6.81 -7.88 33.42
CA ILE A 125 5.37 -7.54 33.46
C ILE A 125 5.10 -6.25 32.66
N ALA A 126 5.97 -5.25 32.80
CA ALA A 126 5.80 -3.95 32.16
C ALA A 126 6.09 -3.97 30.65
N PHE A 127 7.08 -4.76 30.20
CA PHE A 127 7.53 -4.83 28.81
C PHE A 127 6.40 -5.10 27.82
N PRO A 128 5.59 -6.18 27.94
CA PRO A 128 4.57 -6.47 26.95
C PRO A 128 3.46 -5.40 26.92
N ILE A 129 3.13 -4.78 28.06
CA ILE A 129 2.15 -3.69 28.13
C ILE A 129 2.69 -2.47 27.35
N ILE A 130 3.88 -2.00 27.70
CA ILE A 130 4.52 -0.84 27.04
C ILE A 130 4.74 -1.12 25.56
N PHE A 131 5.23 -2.30 25.21
CA PHE A 131 5.45 -2.72 23.83
C PHE A 131 4.17 -2.71 23.01
N HIS A 132 3.03 -3.18 23.56
CA HIS A 132 1.74 -3.13 22.88
C HIS A 132 1.22 -1.70 22.71
N THR A 133 1.33 -0.85 23.73
CA THR A 133 0.96 0.56 23.65
C THR A 133 1.78 1.30 22.58
N LEU A 134 3.10 1.15 22.58
CA LEU A 134 3.99 1.78 21.60
C LEU A 134 3.74 1.25 20.19
N ASN A 135 3.45 -0.04 20.02
CA ASN A 135 3.04 -0.59 18.72
C ASN A 135 1.69 -0.02 18.26
N GLY A 136 0.73 0.17 19.16
CA GLY A 136 -0.53 0.85 18.84
C GLY A 136 -0.32 2.27 18.34
N ILE A 137 0.52 3.05 19.02
CA ILE A 137 0.91 4.41 18.58
C ILE A 137 1.60 4.35 17.21
N ARG A 138 2.48 3.38 16.98
CA ARG A 138 3.14 3.17 15.67
C ARG A 138 2.12 2.85 14.57
N PHE A 139 1.12 2.01 14.84
CA PHE A 139 0.07 1.69 13.87
C PHE A 139 -0.76 2.93 13.53
N ILE A 140 -1.14 3.74 14.53
CA ILE A 140 -1.80 5.03 14.30
C ILE A 140 -0.89 5.95 13.45
N GLY A 141 0.41 5.97 13.74
CA GLY A 141 1.39 6.68 12.92
C GLY A 141 1.40 6.21 11.47
N PHE A 142 1.39 4.91 11.23
CA PHE A 142 1.33 4.32 9.89
C PHE A 142 0.01 4.62 9.16
N ASP A 143 -1.13 4.61 9.86
CA ASP A 143 -2.43 4.99 9.31
C ASP A 143 -2.47 6.47 8.92
N LEU A 144 -1.74 7.32 9.65
CA LEU A 144 -1.51 8.74 9.33
C LEU A 144 -0.32 8.97 8.37
N ALA A 145 0.24 7.91 7.79
CA ALA A 145 1.42 7.94 6.91
C ALA A 145 2.72 8.53 7.52
N LYS A 146 2.79 8.68 8.85
CA LYS A 146 3.99 9.15 9.58
C LYS A 146 4.94 7.97 9.85
N GLY A 147 6.25 8.18 9.67
CA GLY A 147 7.27 7.15 9.93
C GLY A 147 7.49 6.14 8.79
N LEU A 148 6.92 6.38 7.60
CA LEU A 148 7.18 5.59 6.38
C LEU A 148 8.55 5.88 5.74
N GLU A 149 9.28 6.87 6.26
CA GLU A 149 10.56 7.33 5.75
C GLU A 149 11.74 6.41 6.04
N ASN A 150 11.66 5.52 7.03
CA ASN A 150 12.67 4.47 7.27
C ASN A 150 12.70 3.39 6.17
N THR A 151 11.70 3.36 5.29
CA THR A 151 11.78 2.59 4.04
C THR A 151 12.90 3.12 3.13
N LYS A 152 13.30 4.39 3.27
CA LYS A 152 14.42 4.97 2.51
C LYS A 152 15.78 4.42 2.96
N ALA A 153 15.98 4.07 4.23
CA ALA A 153 17.29 3.59 4.72
C ALA A 153 17.61 2.13 4.31
N GLY A 154 16.60 1.24 4.31
CA GLY A 154 16.74 -0.11 3.74
C GLY A 154 16.83 -0.08 2.21
N MET A 155 16.22 0.93 1.59
CA MET A 155 16.34 1.19 0.15
C MET A 155 17.70 1.81 -0.19
N ASN A 156 18.30 2.65 0.67
CA ASN A 156 19.62 3.23 0.45
C ASN A 156 20.70 2.15 0.32
N ASN A 157 20.71 1.08 1.12
CA ASN A 157 21.70 0.00 0.95
C ASN A 157 21.51 -0.81 -0.36
N TYR A 158 20.29 -0.87 -0.90
CA TYR A 158 20.00 -1.51 -2.19
C TYR A 158 20.22 -0.55 -3.37
N VAL A 159 20.04 0.75 -3.14
CA VAL A 159 20.24 1.85 -4.09
C VAL A 159 21.71 2.23 -4.21
N GLU A 160 22.52 2.10 -3.15
CA GLU A 160 23.96 2.40 -3.15
C GLU A 160 24.76 1.42 -4.04
N ASN A 161 24.18 0.26 -4.39
CA ASN A 161 24.72 -0.66 -5.38
C ASN A 161 24.11 -0.51 -6.79
N THR A 162 23.24 0.48 -6.99
CA THR A 162 22.76 0.89 -8.32
C THR A 162 23.29 2.29 -8.63
N PRO A 163 24.02 2.49 -9.74
CA PRO A 163 24.61 3.79 -10.03
C PRO A 163 23.51 4.86 -10.20
N ASP A 164 23.62 5.89 -9.36
CA ASP A 164 23.10 7.26 -9.38
C ASP A 164 21.67 7.52 -9.91
N PHE A 165 20.79 7.90 -8.98
CA PHE A 165 19.67 8.79 -9.28
C PHE A 165 19.28 9.63 -8.05
N GLU A 166 19.74 10.88 -7.98
CA GLU A 166 19.12 11.90 -7.14
C GLU A 166 17.81 12.36 -7.80
N GLU A 167 16.67 12.09 -7.17
CA GLU A 167 15.35 12.54 -7.62
C GLU A 167 14.94 13.81 -6.83
N PRO A 168 14.40 14.88 -7.46
CA PRO A 168 14.06 16.10 -6.77
C PRO A 168 12.81 15.92 -5.91
N ARG A 169 12.88 16.44 -4.69
CA ARG A 169 11.79 16.50 -3.70
C ARG A 169 10.56 17.19 -4.27
N LEU A 170 9.53 16.41 -4.63
CA LEU A 170 8.15 16.89 -4.69
C LEU A 170 7.41 16.35 -3.49
N ALA A 171 7.18 17.24 -2.53
CA ALA A 171 6.30 17.02 -1.39
C ALA A 171 4.87 16.88 -1.92
N VAL A 172 4.34 15.66 -1.89
CA VAL A 172 2.89 15.42 -2.00
C VAL A 172 2.53 14.55 -0.81
N GLU A 173 2.08 15.20 0.25
CA GLU A 173 1.43 14.56 1.38
C GLU A 173 0.12 13.94 0.93
N GLY A 174 -0.11 12.69 1.32
CA GLY A 174 -1.45 12.11 1.36
C GLY A 174 -1.99 11.54 0.04
N PHE A 175 -1.41 10.44 -0.46
CA PHE A 175 -2.22 9.37 -1.08
C PHE A 175 -1.46 8.04 -1.16
N VAL A 176 -1.83 7.11 -0.28
CA VAL A 176 -1.39 5.72 -0.33
C VAL A 176 -2.35 4.95 -1.23
N VAL A 177 -2.17 5.08 -2.55
CA VAL A 177 -2.75 4.13 -3.50
C VAL A 177 -1.60 3.46 -4.23
N CYS A 178 -1.49 2.15 -4.03
CA CYS A 178 -0.50 1.22 -4.57
C CYS A 178 0.94 1.34 -4.02
N ARG A 179 1.15 1.01 -2.75
CA ARG A 179 2.47 0.66 -2.19
C ARG A 179 2.73 -0.86 -2.10
N LEU A 180 1.88 -1.68 -2.72
CA LEU A 180 1.99 -3.15 -2.75
C LEU A 180 1.67 -3.77 -4.12
N LEU A 181 1.94 -3.04 -5.22
CA LEU A 181 2.22 -3.74 -6.47
C LEU A 181 3.74 -3.85 -6.55
N TYR A 182 4.22 -5.08 -6.53
CA TYR A 182 5.50 -5.46 -7.11
C TYR A 182 5.72 -4.69 -8.42
N ILE A 183 6.99 -4.56 -8.84
CA ILE A 183 7.42 -4.17 -10.20
C ILE A 183 7.82 -2.67 -10.33
N VAL A 184 9.13 -2.39 -10.29
CA VAL A 184 9.76 -1.04 -10.38
C VAL A 184 9.78 -0.42 -11.80
N PRO A 185 9.85 -1.16 -12.93
CA PRO A 185 9.83 -0.59 -14.29
C PRO A 185 8.52 0.05 -14.79
N PRO A 186 7.31 -0.51 -14.58
CA PRO A 186 6.05 0.03 -15.12
C PRO A 186 5.79 1.46 -14.67
N ARG A 187 6.07 1.75 -13.39
CA ARG A 187 5.89 3.08 -12.83
C ARG A 187 6.89 4.08 -13.41
N LYS A 188 8.15 3.67 -13.63
CA LYS A 188 9.14 4.54 -14.29
C LYS A 188 8.76 4.82 -15.74
N VAL A 189 8.28 3.81 -16.47
CA VAL A 189 7.80 3.97 -17.85
C VAL A 189 6.59 4.92 -17.91
N ALA A 190 5.59 4.73 -17.03
CA ALA A 190 4.44 5.62 -16.90
C ALA A 190 4.88 7.05 -16.54
N HIS A 191 5.84 7.21 -15.62
CA HIS A 191 6.36 8.53 -15.27
C HIS A 191 7.11 9.22 -16.44
N ILE A 192 7.88 8.46 -17.22
CA ILE A 192 8.54 8.97 -18.44
C ILE A 192 7.47 9.42 -19.45
N PHE A 193 6.40 8.62 -19.60
CA PHE A 193 5.28 8.94 -20.47
C PHE A 193 4.57 10.23 -20.02
N GLU A 194 4.20 10.34 -18.74
CA GLU A 194 3.58 11.55 -18.16
C GLU A 194 4.41 12.79 -18.37
N ARG A 195 5.73 12.69 -18.21
CA ARG A 195 6.62 13.82 -18.44
C ARG A 195 6.69 14.25 -19.90
N ARG A 196 6.67 13.29 -20.82
CA ARG A 196 6.78 13.53 -22.26
C ARG A 196 5.48 14.11 -22.82
N HIS A 197 4.35 13.64 -22.32
CA HIS A 197 3.00 14.03 -22.76
C HIS A 197 2.29 14.92 -21.74
N ARG A 198 3.04 15.65 -20.91
CA ARG A 198 2.51 16.40 -19.77
C ARG A 198 1.39 17.37 -20.18
N ILE A 199 1.61 18.13 -21.24
CA ILE A 199 0.70 19.19 -21.68
C ILE A 199 -0.61 18.55 -22.14
N GLU A 200 -0.52 17.66 -23.13
CA GLU A 200 -1.66 16.90 -23.67
C GLU A 200 -2.47 16.21 -22.55
N LEU A 201 -1.80 15.48 -21.66
CA LEU A 201 -2.48 14.77 -20.56
C LEU A 201 -3.21 15.71 -19.60
N HIS A 202 -2.62 16.88 -19.30
CA HIS A 202 -3.27 17.85 -18.44
C HIS A 202 -4.44 18.52 -19.13
N ASP A 203 -4.31 18.90 -20.40
CA ASP A 203 -5.40 19.51 -21.17
C ASP A 203 -6.61 18.56 -21.27
N PHE A 204 -6.36 17.27 -21.59
CA PHE A 204 -7.41 16.24 -21.59
C PHE A 204 -8.06 16.03 -20.22
N ALA A 205 -7.25 16.05 -19.15
CA ALA A 205 -7.77 15.88 -17.79
C ALA A 205 -8.59 17.11 -17.35
N ASP A 206 -8.16 18.31 -17.72
CA ASP A 206 -8.85 19.56 -17.41
C ASP A 206 -10.19 19.62 -18.17
N GLU A 207 -10.23 19.31 -19.47
CA GLU A 207 -11.47 19.20 -20.27
C GLU A 207 -12.47 18.18 -19.70
N LEU A 208 -11.96 17.01 -19.26
CA LEU A 208 -12.79 15.99 -18.64
C LEU A 208 -13.44 16.47 -17.32
N LEU A 209 -12.71 17.29 -16.56
CA LEU A 209 -13.10 17.76 -15.23
C LEU A 209 -13.89 19.08 -15.24
N GLU A 210 -14.08 19.72 -16.40
CA GLU A 210 -14.89 20.95 -16.51
C GLU A 210 -16.34 20.75 -16.03
N ASN A 211 -16.88 19.54 -16.09
CA ASN A 211 -18.25 19.22 -15.66
C ASN A 211 -18.26 18.09 -14.62
N GLU A 212 -18.18 18.44 -13.33
CA GLU A 212 -18.06 17.51 -12.20
C GLU A 212 -19.12 16.39 -12.21
N ASN A 213 -20.36 16.70 -12.60
CA ASN A 213 -21.50 15.77 -12.58
C ASN A 213 -21.43 14.64 -13.63
N LEU A 214 -20.59 14.77 -14.67
CA LEU A 214 -20.49 13.81 -15.78
C LEU A 214 -19.14 13.08 -15.84
N THR A 215 -18.27 13.32 -14.86
CA THR A 215 -16.86 12.90 -14.90
C THR A 215 -16.68 11.39 -15.10
N PHE A 216 -17.47 10.55 -14.42
CA PHE A 216 -17.30 9.10 -14.53
C PHE A 216 -17.81 8.53 -15.87
N SER A 217 -18.93 9.03 -16.41
CA SER A 217 -19.47 8.56 -17.70
C SER A 217 -18.53 8.92 -18.84
N ARG A 218 -18.10 10.19 -18.90
CA ARG A 218 -17.12 10.67 -19.88
C ARG A 218 -15.80 9.93 -19.77
N TYR A 219 -15.35 9.64 -18.56
CA TYR A 219 -14.15 8.84 -18.36
C TYR A 219 -14.29 7.43 -18.96
N CYS A 220 -15.43 6.76 -18.76
CA CYS A 220 -15.67 5.45 -19.37
C CYS A 220 -15.65 5.54 -20.90
N GLU A 221 -16.31 6.53 -21.48
CA GLU A 221 -16.33 6.77 -22.93
C GLU A 221 -14.92 6.96 -23.49
N ILE A 222 -14.11 7.82 -22.87
CA ILE A 222 -12.71 8.05 -23.27
C ILE A 222 -11.90 6.75 -23.18
N VAL A 223 -12.00 6.02 -22.08
CA VAL A 223 -11.26 4.76 -21.91
C VAL A 223 -11.71 3.68 -22.89
N ASP A 224 -12.99 3.62 -23.21
CA ASP A 224 -13.51 2.72 -24.24
C ASP A 224 -12.98 3.10 -25.64
N GLU A 225 -12.88 4.40 -25.96
CA GLU A 225 -12.26 4.90 -27.21
C GLU A 225 -10.76 4.66 -27.28
N PHE A 226 -10.03 4.72 -26.16
CA PHE A 226 -8.64 4.26 -26.07
C PHE A 226 -8.47 2.79 -26.51
N GLY A 227 -9.56 2.02 -26.46
CA GLY A 227 -9.64 0.66 -26.95
C GLY A 227 -10.13 0.50 -28.40
N ARG A 228 -10.57 1.55 -29.10
CA ARG A 228 -11.24 1.44 -30.41
C ARG A 228 -10.60 2.36 -31.47
N THR A 229 -9.34 2.12 -31.83
CA THR A 229 -8.73 2.83 -32.98
C THR A 229 -8.61 1.89 -34.19
N ALA A 230 -9.04 2.39 -35.35
CA ALA A 230 -9.31 1.64 -36.57
C ALA A 230 -8.07 1.16 -37.34
N ASP A 231 -6.88 1.68 -37.03
CA ASP A 231 -5.73 1.61 -37.96
C ASP A 231 -4.61 0.64 -37.55
N GLU A 232 -4.74 -0.04 -36.40
CA GLU A 232 -3.86 -1.14 -36.01
C GLU A 232 -4.75 -2.32 -35.63
N MET A 233 -4.70 -3.39 -36.42
CA MET A 233 -5.18 -4.76 -36.16
C MET A 233 -6.12 -4.87 -34.94
N GLU A 234 -7.43 -4.93 -35.23
CA GLU A 234 -8.56 -5.03 -34.29
C GLU A 234 -8.19 -5.07 -32.79
N ASN A 235 -8.35 -3.93 -32.12
CA ASN A 235 -8.63 -3.89 -30.70
C ASN A 235 -7.52 -4.39 -29.75
N GLY A 236 -6.24 -4.39 -30.13
CA GLY A 236 -5.12 -4.76 -29.25
C GLY A 236 -4.81 -3.78 -28.10
N MET A 237 -4.50 -4.26 -26.88
CA MET A 237 -3.96 -3.43 -25.79
C MET A 237 -2.44 -3.34 -25.92
N SER A 238 -1.91 -2.32 -26.60
CA SER A 238 -0.46 -2.14 -26.72
C SER A 238 0.22 -1.72 -25.42
N TYR A 239 1.54 -1.88 -25.32
CA TYR A 239 2.32 -1.41 -24.16
C TYR A 239 2.25 0.12 -23.98
N GLY A 240 2.18 0.87 -25.09
CA GLY A 240 1.97 2.32 -25.07
C GLY A 240 0.57 2.68 -24.58
N ARG A 241 -0.47 2.01 -25.08
CA ARG A 241 -1.86 2.22 -24.62
C ARG A 241 -2.01 1.90 -23.14
N LEU A 242 -1.38 0.82 -22.67
CA LEU A 242 -1.34 0.47 -21.26
C LEU A 242 -0.69 1.57 -20.41
N ALA A 243 0.50 2.04 -20.80
CA ALA A 243 1.19 3.09 -20.08
C ALA A 243 0.38 4.40 -20.08
N GLY A 244 -0.16 4.80 -21.23
CA GLY A 244 -0.99 5.98 -21.38
C GLY A 244 -2.27 5.93 -20.54
N LEU A 245 -2.97 4.80 -20.54
CA LEU A 245 -4.20 4.62 -19.74
C LEU A 245 -3.92 4.65 -18.23
N ILE A 246 -2.80 4.04 -17.78
CA ILE A 246 -2.39 4.10 -16.37
C ILE A 246 -2.05 5.53 -15.97
N SER A 247 -1.31 6.24 -16.81
CA SER A 247 -0.91 7.64 -16.57
C SER A 247 -2.10 8.60 -16.58
N PHE A 248 -2.99 8.49 -17.57
CA PHE A 248 -4.21 9.28 -17.66
C PHE A 248 -5.15 8.99 -16.48
N GLY A 249 -5.46 7.71 -16.21
CA GLY A 249 -6.31 7.33 -15.08
C GLY A 249 -5.73 7.73 -13.73
N GLY A 250 -4.41 7.66 -13.57
CA GLY A 250 -3.71 8.15 -12.38
C GLY A 250 -3.80 9.67 -12.21
N LEU A 251 -3.65 10.43 -13.30
CA LEU A 251 -3.77 11.88 -13.29
C LEU A 251 -5.19 12.34 -12.95
N VAL A 252 -6.21 11.75 -13.60
CA VAL A 252 -7.63 12.05 -13.33
C VAL A 252 -7.98 11.69 -11.89
N ALA A 253 -7.53 10.53 -11.40
CA ALA A 253 -7.73 10.13 -10.00
C ALA A 253 -7.07 11.11 -9.01
N ALA A 254 -5.88 11.62 -9.32
CA ALA A 254 -5.21 12.61 -8.47
C ALA A 254 -5.98 13.94 -8.42
N ARG A 255 -6.53 14.40 -9.55
CA ARG A 255 -7.34 15.63 -9.61
C ARG A 255 -8.68 15.47 -8.90
N LEU A 256 -9.38 14.36 -9.10
CA LEU A 256 -10.62 14.06 -8.37
C LEU A 256 -10.41 13.96 -6.86
N TYR A 257 -9.29 13.39 -6.42
CA TYR A 257 -8.94 13.38 -5.01
C TYR A 257 -8.73 14.79 -4.46
N ALA A 258 -8.09 15.68 -5.24
CA ALA A 258 -7.92 17.09 -4.86
C ALA A 258 -9.28 17.83 -4.76
N CYS A 259 -10.26 17.45 -5.57
CA CYS A 259 -11.64 17.95 -5.48
C CYS A 259 -12.49 17.24 -4.39
N ASN A 260 -11.89 16.40 -3.55
CA ASN A 260 -12.55 15.62 -2.49
C ASN A 260 -13.63 14.62 -2.98
N LEU A 261 -13.58 14.23 -4.26
CA LEU A 261 -14.49 13.28 -4.91
C LEU A 261 -13.98 11.82 -4.76
N ARG A 262 -13.95 11.33 -3.52
CA ARG A 262 -13.35 10.02 -3.19
C ARG A 262 -14.07 8.82 -3.81
N ARG A 263 -15.39 8.92 -4.01
CA ARG A 263 -16.21 7.83 -4.57
C ARG A 263 -15.88 7.62 -6.04
N GLU A 264 -15.71 8.71 -6.76
CA GLU A 264 -15.38 8.79 -8.17
C GLU A 264 -13.96 8.26 -8.42
N VAL A 265 -13.01 8.58 -7.53
CA VAL A 265 -11.65 8.00 -7.56
C VAL A 265 -11.70 6.48 -7.48
N GLN A 266 -12.51 5.91 -6.57
CA GLN A 266 -12.65 4.47 -6.44
C GLN A 266 -13.30 3.84 -7.68
N GLN A 267 -14.32 4.50 -8.24
CA GLN A 267 -14.99 4.04 -9.45
C GLN A 267 -14.05 4.01 -10.66
N ILE A 268 -13.29 5.08 -10.87
CA ILE A 268 -12.29 5.18 -11.94
C ILE A 268 -11.20 4.10 -11.78
N ALA A 269 -10.62 3.95 -10.59
CA ALA A 269 -9.60 2.94 -10.35
C ALA A 269 -10.13 1.51 -10.59
N THR A 270 -11.37 1.24 -10.15
CA THR A 270 -12.01 -0.07 -10.34
C THR A 270 -12.34 -0.33 -11.81
N TYR A 271 -12.86 0.66 -12.52
CA TYR A 271 -13.20 0.53 -13.94
C TYR A 271 -11.95 0.34 -14.78
N THR A 272 -10.92 1.17 -14.61
CA THR A 272 -9.66 1.09 -15.37
C THR A 272 -8.92 -0.22 -15.13
N SER A 273 -8.86 -0.71 -13.88
CA SER A 273 -8.22 -2.01 -13.61
C SER A 273 -8.96 -3.17 -14.29
N LYS A 274 -10.29 -3.19 -14.24
CA LYS A 274 -11.12 -4.20 -14.93
C LYS A 274 -10.99 -4.10 -16.45
N PHE A 275 -10.96 -2.88 -16.99
CA PHE A 275 -10.79 -2.65 -18.42
C PHE A 275 -9.43 -3.16 -18.90
N ILE A 276 -8.35 -2.80 -18.20
CA ILE A 276 -6.99 -3.27 -18.52
C ILE A 276 -6.91 -4.80 -18.45
N ASP A 277 -7.39 -5.42 -17.37
CA ASP A 277 -7.34 -6.89 -17.22
C ASP A 277 -8.13 -7.58 -18.35
N LYS A 278 -9.33 -7.10 -18.66
CA LYS A 278 -10.15 -7.62 -19.77
C LYS A 278 -9.40 -7.52 -21.09
N ARG A 279 -8.83 -6.36 -21.42
CA ARG A 279 -8.17 -6.15 -22.71
C ARG A 279 -6.85 -6.91 -22.83
N ILE A 280 -6.06 -6.98 -21.76
CA ILE A 280 -4.84 -7.81 -21.73
C ILE A 280 -5.19 -9.28 -22.02
N ARG A 281 -6.21 -9.83 -21.34
CA ARG A 281 -6.62 -11.23 -21.53
C ARG A 281 -7.05 -11.54 -22.96
N LEU A 282 -7.75 -10.59 -23.60
CA LEU A 282 -8.27 -10.78 -24.95
C LEU A 282 -7.19 -10.60 -26.03
N THR A 283 -6.20 -9.73 -25.82
CA THR A 283 -5.35 -9.25 -26.92
C THR A 283 -3.89 -9.67 -26.82
N TRP A 284 -3.34 -9.80 -25.60
CA TRP A 284 -1.90 -10.06 -25.45
C TRP A 284 -1.50 -11.46 -25.90
N VAL A 285 -2.42 -12.42 -25.82
CA VAL A 285 -2.16 -13.78 -26.29
C VAL A 285 -2.02 -13.81 -27.81
N GLU A 286 -2.87 -13.07 -28.53
CA GLU A 286 -2.84 -12.98 -29.99
C GLU A 286 -1.62 -12.18 -30.49
N ASP A 287 -1.25 -11.11 -29.78
CA ASP A 287 -0.12 -10.24 -30.12
C ASP A 287 1.25 -10.73 -29.60
N GLU A 288 1.35 -11.95 -29.03
CA GLU A 288 2.57 -12.47 -28.37
C GLU A 288 3.17 -11.54 -27.29
N ARG A 289 2.32 -10.75 -26.63
CA ARG A 289 2.72 -9.81 -25.57
C ARG A 289 2.71 -10.50 -24.21
N SER A 290 3.65 -10.12 -23.36
CA SER A 290 3.66 -10.54 -21.96
C SER A 290 4.15 -9.43 -21.04
N TRP A 291 3.86 -9.56 -19.74
CA TRP A 291 4.44 -8.67 -18.73
C TRP A 291 5.97 -8.79 -18.70
N LYS A 292 6.53 -9.96 -19.01
CA LYS A 292 7.98 -10.14 -19.13
C LYS A 292 8.57 -9.30 -20.26
N ASN A 293 7.94 -9.32 -21.44
CA ASN A 293 8.39 -8.53 -22.59
C ASN A 293 8.22 -7.02 -22.33
N PHE A 294 7.11 -6.61 -21.70
CA PHE A 294 6.91 -5.22 -21.25
C PHE A 294 8.04 -4.75 -20.33
N MET A 295 8.46 -5.62 -19.40
CA MET A 295 9.50 -5.31 -18.42
C MET A 295 10.88 -5.16 -19.05
N LEU A 296 11.20 -5.99 -20.06
CA LEU A 296 12.44 -5.88 -20.82
C LEU A 296 12.49 -4.57 -21.61
N ILE A 297 11.44 -4.28 -22.38
CA ILE A 297 11.31 -3.06 -23.18
C ILE A 297 11.32 -1.82 -22.25
N GLY A 298 10.60 -1.89 -21.13
CA GLY A 298 10.54 -0.81 -20.14
C GLY A 298 11.90 -0.51 -19.53
N GLY A 299 12.72 -1.53 -19.24
CA GLY A 299 14.09 -1.37 -18.77
C GLY A 299 14.97 -0.61 -19.79
N ASP A 300 14.84 -0.94 -21.07
CA ASP A 300 15.58 -0.25 -22.14
C ASP A 300 15.12 1.19 -22.35
N ILE A 301 13.81 1.46 -22.26
CA ILE A 301 13.26 2.82 -22.32
C ILE A 301 13.83 3.67 -21.18
N VAL A 302 13.84 3.13 -19.95
CA VAL A 302 14.36 3.83 -18.77
C VAL A 302 15.85 4.11 -18.94
N ARG A 303 16.64 3.14 -19.41
CA ARG A 303 18.08 3.32 -19.66
C ARG A 303 18.34 4.41 -20.71
N ARG A 304 17.59 4.39 -21.83
CA ARG A 304 17.72 5.39 -22.90
C ARG A 304 17.33 6.79 -22.42
N ASP A 305 16.26 6.91 -21.64
CA ASP A 305 15.80 8.19 -21.09
C ASP A 305 16.84 8.78 -20.11
N ALA A 306 17.46 7.95 -19.26
CA ALA A 306 18.54 8.37 -18.38
C ALA A 306 19.74 8.93 -19.16
N VAL A 307 20.23 8.19 -20.17
CA VAL A 307 21.35 8.63 -21.02
C VAL A 307 21.02 9.94 -21.76
N GLN A 308 19.79 10.07 -22.29
CA GLN A 308 19.35 11.30 -22.96
C GLN A 308 19.31 12.49 -22.02
N ARG A 309 18.91 12.31 -20.75
CA ARG A 309 18.89 13.37 -19.74
C ARG A 309 20.29 13.82 -19.37
N GLU A 310 21.19 12.89 -19.08
CA GLU A 310 22.59 13.22 -18.79
C GLU A 310 23.23 13.99 -19.95
N ALA A 311 22.97 13.57 -21.19
CA ALA A 311 23.44 14.28 -22.38
C ALA A 311 22.84 15.69 -22.49
N ALA A 312 21.54 15.86 -22.20
CA ALA A 312 20.88 17.15 -22.21
C ALA A 312 21.40 18.10 -21.10
N GLU A 313 21.65 17.58 -19.90
CA GLU A 313 22.22 18.31 -18.77
C GLU A 313 23.65 18.74 -19.04
N ARG A 314 24.49 17.85 -19.58
CA ARG A 314 25.84 18.19 -20.03
C ARG A 314 25.82 19.31 -21.08
N ARG A 315 24.92 19.23 -22.06
CA ARG A 315 24.74 20.29 -23.07
C ARG A 315 24.30 21.62 -22.45
N ARG A 316 23.36 21.62 -21.49
CA ARG A 316 22.92 22.82 -20.78
C ARG A 316 24.03 23.43 -19.91
N SER A 317 24.75 22.58 -19.18
CA SER A 317 25.88 22.99 -18.36
C SER A 317 26.98 23.61 -19.22
N SER A 318 27.36 22.95 -20.30
CA SER A 318 28.33 23.47 -21.28
C SER A 318 27.90 24.83 -21.83
N ARG A 319 26.65 24.98 -22.28
CA ARG A 319 26.13 26.29 -22.74
C ARG A 319 26.18 27.35 -21.64
N ARG A 320 25.86 26.99 -20.38
CA ARG A 320 25.90 27.91 -19.24
C ARG A 320 27.33 28.40 -18.96
N TRP A 321 28.31 27.50 -18.98
CA TRP A 321 29.72 27.85 -18.81
C TRP A 321 30.28 28.66 -19.99
N SER A 322 29.85 28.37 -21.22
CA SER A 322 30.20 29.20 -22.39
C SER A 322 29.65 30.63 -22.27
N LEU A 323 28.41 30.80 -21.82
CA LEU A 323 27.82 32.13 -21.61
C LEU A 323 28.54 32.91 -20.49
N ILE A 324 28.89 32.24 -19.38
CA ILE A 324 29.67 32.85 -18.30
C ILE A 324 31.06 33.26 -18.80
N GLY A 325 31.73 32.41 -19.59
CA GLY A 325 33.04 32.70 -20.18
C GLY A 325 33.00 33.90 -21.14
N ILE A 326 31.97 34.00 -21.99
CA ILE A 326 31.77 35.15 -22.89
C ILE A 326 31.51 36.43 -22.08
N GLY A 327 30.67 36.37 -21.04
CA GLY A 327 30.39 37.51 -20.18
C GLY A 327 31.62 38.01 -19.40
N ALA A 328 32.44 37.10 -18.88
CA ALA A 328 33.70 37.44 -18.21
C ALA A 328 34.69 38.09 -19.18
N ALA A 329 34.88 37.52 -20.38
CA ALA A 329 35.78 38.07 -21.40
C ALA A 329 35.36 39.49 -21.85
N ALA A 330 34.04 39.75 -22.00
CA ALA A 330 33.52 41.07 -22.31
C ALA A 330 33.81 42.08 -21.20
N LEU A 331 33.64 41.71 -19.93
CA LEU A 331 33.97 42.57 -18.77
C LEU A 331 35.46 42.90 -18.69
N PHE A 332 36.34 41.92 -18.89
CA PHE A 332 37.79 42.15 -18.93
C PHE A 332 38.18 43.03 -20.11
N GLY A 333 37.58 42.83 -21.29
CA GLY A 333 37.81 43.66 -22.48
C GLY A 333 37.39 45.12 -22.26
N VAL A 334 36.21 45.37 -21.68
CA VAL A 334 35.73 46.72 -21.35
C VAL A 334 36.63 47.37 -20.28
N GLY A 335 37.01 46.62 -19.24
CA GLY A 335 37.93 47.08 -18.20
C GLY A 335 39.32 47.45 -18.75
N ALA A 336 39.85 46.66 -19.69
CA ALA A 336 41.11 46.95 -20.36
C ALA A 336 41.02 48.22 -21.23
N ILE A 337 39.94 48.42 -21.97
CA ILE A 337 39.74 49.63 -22.79
C ILE A 337 39.62 50.87 -21.91
N ILE A 338 38.85 50.82 -20.82
CA ILE A 338 38.71 51.93 -19.87
C ILE A 338 40.05 52.21 -19.18
N GLY A 339 40.74 51.18 -18.69
CA GLY A 339 42.05 51.33 -18.04
C GLY A 339 43.09 51.94 -18.98
N THR A 340 43.12 51.52 -20.25
CA THR A 340 44.02 52.08 -21.26
C THR A 340 43.69 53.55 -21.55
N ARG A 341 42.40 53.93 -21.60
CA ARG A 341 41.98 55.34 -21.77
C ARG A 341 42.34 56.22 -20.57
N VAL A 342 42.21 55.70 -19.35
CA VAL A 342 42.62 56.43 -18.12
C VAL A 342 44.14 56.61 -18.08
N LEU A 343 44.91 55.58 -18.41
CA LEU A 343 46.37 55.65 -18.44
C LEU A 343 46.91 56.57 -19.55
N LEU A 344 46.29 56.59 -20.73
CA LEU A 344 46.70 57.45 -21.85
C LEU A 344 46.19 58.89 -21.74
N GLY A 345 45.11 59.14 -20.98
CA GLY A 345 44.59 60.49 -20.69
C GLY A 345 45.23 61.17 -19.48
N ALA A 346 46.08 60.48 -18.74
CA ALA A 346 46.80 61.01 -17.57
C ALA A 346 48.20 61.58 -17.90
N LYS A 347 48.40 62.07 -19.13
CA LYS A 347 49.62 62.77 -19.56
C LYS A 347 49.36 64.23 -19.88
#